data_AF-A0AAE9MI93-F1
#
_entry.id   AF-A0AAE9MI93-F1
#
_cell.length_a   1.000
_cell.length_b   1.000
_cell.length_c   1.000
_cell.angle_alpha   90.00
_cell.angle_beta   90.00
_cell.angle_gamma   90.00
#
_symmetry.space_group_name_H-M   'P 1'
#
loop_
_entity.id
_entity.type
_entity.pdbx_description
1 polymer ?
#
loop_
_entity_poly.entity_id
_entity_poly.type
_entity_poly.pdbx_seq_one_letter_code
_entity_poly.pdbx_strand_id
1 'polypeptide(L)'
;MKRRHGILALAVLSLLLLTLGRQDEPGSAAAAAQAGTPPTASPPQPVQPGVAAHGASATAATGATKAPQSWRAMPEGMSQQLAGEISDSDQPLAERLANLAGVESQWLSEGESLTLLQGRYAEALAQLASDGEQLTLAERLAALTRLQDEWAAQYPDLAADLFNPDARLQQARQLWGDEELETLVRHFLPAGRAEASLAFAGARQQQLDQRSRYQLQLAELEQQLAASQGATEDARWQQHREEVLGQFRRDFFAQEQGRPRTD
;
A
#
# COMPACT_ATOMS: atom_id res chain seq x y z
N MET A 1 -23.67 7.23 -21.63
CA MET A 1 -22.74 6.24 -22.23
C MET A 1 -21.45 6.96 -22.64
N LYS A 2 -20.28 6.33 -22.42
CA LYS A 2 -18.89 6.86 -22.52
C LYS A 2 -18.26 7.38 -21.20
N ARG A 3 -17.81 6.47 -20.31
CA ARG A 3 -16.75 6.70 -19.27
C ARG A 3 -16.09 5.40 -18.72
N ARG A 4 -15.98 4.30 -19.48
CA ARG A 4 -15.45 3.00 -18.96
C ARG A 4 -14.20 2.47 -19.68
N HIS A 5 -13.40 3.33 -20.32
CA HIS A 5 -12.23 2.90 -21.11
C HIS A 5 -10.86 3.09 -20.40
N GLY A 6 -10.79 3.32 -19.07
CA GLY A 6 -9.51 3.67 -18.41
C GLY A 6 -9.02 2.77 -17.28
N ILE A 7 -9.87 1.91 -16.70
CA ILE A 7 -9.61 1.36 -15.36
C ILE A 7 -8.90 0.00 -15.40
N LEU A 8 -9.04 -0.76 -16.49
CA LEU A 8 -8.29 -2.01 -16.72
C LEU A 8 -6.78 -1.79 -16.99
N ALA A 9 -6.37 -0.60 -17.41
CA ALA A 9 -4.96 -0.25 -17.58
C ALA A 9 -4.22 -0.03 -16.23
N LEU A 10 -4.97 0.28 -15.16
CA LEU A 10 -4.42 0.51 -13.82
C LEU A 10 -4.22 -0.77 -13.00
N ALA A 11 -4.78 -1.89 -13.46
CA ALA A 11 -4.57 -3.21 -12.87
C ALA A 11 -3.19 -3.81 -13.17
N VAL A 12 -2.43 -3.29 -14.15
CA VAL A 12 -1.20 -3.94 -14.66
C VAL A 12 0.10 -3.30 -14.17
N LEU A 13 0.14 -2.01 -13.81
CA LEU A 13 1.42 -1.32 -13.51
C LEU A 13 1.70 -1.11 -12.01
N SER A 14 0.68 -0.98 -11.18
CA SER A 14 0.83 -0.43 -9.81
C SER A 14 1.02 -1.48 -8.72
N LEU A 15 0.56 -2.72 -8.92
CA LEU A 15 0.69 -3.78 -7.92
C LEU A 15 2.09 -4.45 -7.94
N LEU A 16 2.84 -4.35 -9.03
CA LEU A 16 4.08 -5.13 -9.23
C LEU A 16 5.35 -4.26 -9.09
N LEU A 17 5.31 -2.99 -9.47
CA LEU A 17 6.42 -2.06 -9.22
C LEU A 17 6.62 -1.73 -7.72
N LEU A 18 5.60 -1.92 -6.88
CA LEU A 18 5.68 -1.64 -5.44
C LEU A 18 6.19 -2.83 -4.61
N THR A 19 6.14 -4.07 -5.10
CA THR A 19 6.79 -5.22 -4.44
C THR A 19 8.30 -5.25 -4.66
N LEU A 20 8.82 -4.62 -5.73
CA LEU A 20 10.26 -4.47 -5.97
C LEU A 20 10.88 -3.24 -5.29
N GLY A 21 10.13 -2.17 -5.03
CA GLY A 21 10.69 -0.89 -4.56
C GLY A 21 10.89 -0.73 -3.04
N ARG A 22 10.59 -1.74 -2.21
CA ARG A 22 10.57 -1.57 -0.73
C ARG A 22 11.41 -2.57 0.07
N GLN A 23 12.23 -3.40 -0.59
CA GLN A 23 13.19 -4.28 0.10
C GLN A 23 14.58 -3.68 0.36
N ASP A 24 14.85 -2.43 -0.06
CA ASP A 24 16.01 -1.68 0.44
C ASP A 24 15.61 -0.75 1.58
N GLU A 25 15.46 -1.35 2.77
CA GLU A 25 15.58 -0.63 4.05
C GLU A 25 17.06 -0.22 4.21
N PRO A 26 17.40 1.07 4.40
CA PRO A 26 18.73 1.42 4.88
C PRO A 26 18.83 0.92 6.31
N GLY A 27 19.64 -0.13 6.48
CA GLY A 27 19.95 -0.74 7.75
C GLY A 27 20.22 0.31 8.83
N SER A 28 19.45 0.18 9.90
CA SER A 28 19.80 0.44 11.29
C SER A 28 21.16 1.10 11.49
N ALA A 29 21.13 2.38 11.85
CA ALA A 29 22.24 3.10 12.43
C ALA A 29 22.67 2.41 13.74
N ALA A 30 23.58 1.45 13.67
CA ALA A 30 24.39 0.98 14.79
C ALA A 30 25.52 0.03 14.31
N ALA A 31 26.60 0.57 13.74
CA ALA A 31 27.93 -0.06 13.80
C ALA A 31 29.01 0.89 13.26
N ALA A 32 29.33 1.93 14.03
CA ALA A 32 30.66 2.53 13.95
C ALA A 32 31.64 1.54 14.58
N ALA A 33 32.45 0.86 13.76
CA ALA A 33 33.62 0.15 14.25
C ALA A 33 34.71 0.17 13.18
N GLN A 34 35.73 1.01 13.39
CA GLN A 34 37.10 0.55 13.70
C GLN A 34 38.12 1.69 13.61
N ALA A 35 38.84 1.95 14.70
CA ALA A 35 40.31 1.83 14.79
C ALA A 35 40.83 2.42 16.12
N GLY A 36 41.56 1.61 16.90
CA GLY A 36 42.44 2.08 17.98
C GLY A 36 42.31 1.37 19.34
N THR A 37 42.96 0.22 19.51
CA THR A 37 43.33 -0.47 20.76
C THR A 37 44.41 0.29 21.57
N PRO A 38 44.87 -0.14 22.78
CA PRO A 38 44.24 -0.78 23.97
C PRO A 38 44.80 -0.10 25.27
N PRO A 39 45.03 -0.74 26.47
CA PRO A 39 44.42 -1.87 27.19
C PRO A 39 43.96 -1.48 28.63
N THR A 40 43.35 -2.40 29.41
CA THR A 40 43.77 -2.78 30.81
C THR A 40 42.65 -3.49 31.62
N ALA A 41 43.00 -4.71 32.07
CA ALA A 41 42.59 -5.45 33.28
C ALA A 41 41.15 -6.00 33.51
N SER A 42 41.04 -7.34 33.44
CA SER A 42 40.26 -8.21 34.38
C SER A 42 41.09 -8.43 35.68
N PRO A 43 40.63 -9.02 36.82
CA PRO A 43 39.67 -10.15 37.02
C PRO A 43 38.87 -10.06 38.38
N PRO A 44 38.38 -11.11 39.09
CA PRO A 44 38.16 -12.54 38.80
C PRO A 44 36.76 -13.12 39.16
N GLN A 45 36.51 -14.34 38.65
CA GLN A 45 35.49 -15.32 39.05
C GLN A 45 35.77 -15.94 40.45
N PRO A 46 34.82 -16.77 40.95
CA PRO A 46 35.18 -18.07 41.53
C PRO A 46 34.59 -19.26 40.78
N VAL A 47 35.29 -20.38 40.90
CA VAL A 47 35.30 -21.60 40.06
C VAL A 47 34.64 -22.78 40.80
N GLN A 48 33.80 -23.54 40.07
CA GLN A 48 33.69 -25.03 39.95
C GLN A 48 33.48 -25.94 41.19
N PRO A 49 33.25 -27.29 41.08
CA PRO A 49 33.28 -28.23 39.92
C PRO A 49 32.04 -29.17 39.83
N GLY A 50 31.83 -30.07 38.85
CA GLY A 50 32.62 -30.54 37.72
C GLY A 50 31.93 -31.67 36.91
N VAL A 51 32.65 -32.16 35.89
CA VAL A 51 32.60 -33.46 35.16
C VAL A 51 31.23 -33.95 34.62
N ALA A 52 31.08 -34.42 33.38
CA ALA A 52 32.00 -35.05 32.44
C ALA A 52 31.57 -34.85 30.97
N ALA A 53 32.56 -34.89 30.09
CA ALA A 53 32.41 -34.92 28.64
C ALA A 53 31.71 -36.21 28.17
N HIS A 54 30.78 -36.08 27.23
CA HIS A 54 30.52 -37.07 26.19
C HIS A 54 30.32 -36.33 24.88
N GLY A 55 31.23 -36.58 23.94
CA GLY A 55 31.12 -36.11 22.57
C GLY A 55 29.92 -36.79 21.90
N ALA A 56 28.99 -35.97 21.45
CA ALA A 56 28.08 -36.32 20.37
C ALA A 56 28.23 -35.21 19.33
N SER A 57 28.94 -35.50 18.25
CA SER A 57 28.85 -34.72 17.03
C SER A 57 27.38 -34.73 16.61
N ALA A 58 26.68 -33.64 16.91
CA ALA A 58 25.43 -33.32 16.27
C ALA A 58 25.74 -33.01 14.81
N THR A 59 25.56 -34.00 13.95
CA THR A 59 25.31 -33.75 12.53
C THR A 59 24.08 -32.87 12.48
N ALA A 60 24.29 -31.57 12.27
CA ALA A 60 23.25 -30.64 11.91
C ALA A 60 22.67 -31.09 10.56
N ALA A 61 21.63 -31.92 10.61
CA ALA A 61 20.73 -32.13 9.49
C ALA A 61 19.90 -30.85 9.34
N THR A 62 20.52 -29.78 8.83
CA THR A 62 19.80 -28.60 8.34
C THR A 62 19.26 -28.91 6.95
N GLY A 63 18.42 -29.95 6.88
CA GLY A 63 17.58 -30.26 5.74
C GLY A 63 16.18 -29.74 6.01
N ALA A 64 16.02 -28.43 6.24
CA ALA A 64 14.73 -27.81 6.04
C ALA A 64 14.48 -27.83 4.53
N THR A 65 13.91 -28.94 4.04
CA THR A 65 13.34 -29.00 2.69
C THR A 65 12.24 -27.95 2.64
N LYS A 66 12.59 -26.74 2.17
CA LYS A 66 11.61 -25.75 1.73
C LYS A 66 10.71 -26.48 0.75
N ALA A 67 9.39 -26.46 1.01
CA ALA A 67 8.43 -27.06 0.09
C ALA A 67 8.73 -26.59 -1.34
N PRO A 68 8.57 -27.46 -2.35
CA PRO A 68 8.78 -27.05 -3.73
C PRO A 68 7.89 -25.85 -4.03
N GLN A 69 8.50 -24.75 -4.51
CA GLN A 69 7.76 -23.55 -4.88
C GLN A 69 6.79 -23.90 -6.02
N SER A 70 5.54 -23.46 -5.90
CA SER A 70 4.52 -23.74 -6.92
C SER A 70 4.71 -22.91 -8.19
N TRP A 71 5.62 -21.94 -8.15
CA TRP A 71 5.95 -21.03 -9.24
C TRP A 71 7.46 -21.03 -9.52
N ARG A 72 7.83 -20.62 -10.74
CA ARG A 72 9.24 -20.50 -11.17
C ARG A 72 9.60 -19.05 -11.48
N ALA A 73 10.76 -18.63 -11.00
CA ALA A 73 11.33 -17.32 -11.32
C ALA A 73 11.74 -17.29 -12.80
N MET A 74 11.24 -16.31 -13.54
CA MET A 74 11.55 -16.11 -14.95
C MET A 74 12.91 -15.39 -15.11
N PRO A 75 13.69 -15.68 -16.18
CA PRO A 75 14.92 -14.94 -16.46
C PRO A 75 14.65 -13.46 -16.74
N GLU A 76 15.48 -12.57 -16.19
CA GLU A 76 15.27 -11.11 -16.22
C GLU A 76 15.10 -10.54 -17.64
N GLY A 77 15.88 -11.03 -18.62
CA GLY A 77 15.78 -10.59 -20.02
C GLY A 77 14.41 -10.89 -20.67
N MET A 78 13.78 -11.99 -20.26
CA MET A 78 12.45 -12.37 -20.75
C MET A 78 11.35 -11.61 -20.01
N SER A 79 11.53 -11.34 -18.70
CA SER A 79 10.60 -10.49 -17.96
C SER A 79 10.53 -9.06 -18.52
N GLN A 80 11.66 -8.52 -19.00
CA GLN A 80 11.69 -7.19 -19.61
C GLN A 80 11.02 -7.18 -20.98
N GLN A 81 11.22 -8.23 -21.78
CA GLN A 81 10.54 -8.40 -23.06
C GLN A 81 9.03 -8.52 -22.89
N LEU A 82 8.58 -9.32 -21.92
CA LEU A 82 7.16 -9.51 -21.61
C LEU A 82 6.53 -8.26 -20.99
N ALA A 83 7.24 -7.57 -20.09
CA ALA A 83 6.78 -6.29 -19.57
C ALA A 83 6.60 -5.25 -20.69
N GLY A 84 7.51 -5.22 -21.67
CA GLY A 84 7.39 -4.40 -22.87
C GLY A 84 6.16 -4.76 -23.71
N GLU A 85 5.99 -6.04 -24.05
CA GLU A 85 4.84 -6.52 -24.84
C GLU A 85 3.50 -6.29 -24.15
N ILE A 86 3.43 -6.43 -22.82
CA ILE A 86 2.22 -6.17 -22.03
C ILE A 86 1.89 -4.68 -21.98
N SER A 87 2.91 -3.81 -21.94
CA SER A 87 2.74 -2.36 -21.86
C SER A 87 2.43 -1.72 -23.22
N ASP A 88 2.92 -2.30 -24.31
CA ASP A 88 2.74 -1.79 -25.68
C ASP A 88 1.54 -2.41 -26.42
N SER A 89 0.88 -3.42 -25.83
CA SER A 89 -0.26 -4.11 -26.46
C SER A 89 -1.61 -3.57 -26.01
N ASP A 90 -2.42 -3.11 -26.97
CA ASP A 90 -3.83 -2.74 -26.80
C ASP A 90 -4.78 -3.95 -26.67
N GLN A 91 -4.24 -5.18 -26.63
CA GLN A 91 -5.04 -6.41 -26.56
C GLN A 91 -5.73 -6.59 -25.20
N PRO A 92 -6.92 -7.22 -25.16
CA PRO A 92 -7.60 -7.55 -23.91
C PRO A 92 -6.75 -8.51 -23.06
N LEU A 93 -6.94 -8.46 -21.73
CA LEU A 93 -6.14 -9.23 -20.77
C LEU A 93 -6.15 -10.73 -21.08
N ALA A 94 -7.31 -11.32 -21.37
CA ALA A 94 -7.45 -12.74 -21.71
C ALA A 94 -6.57 -13.17 -22.90
N GLU A 95 -6.51 -12.35 -23.95
CA GLU A 95 -5.65 -12.61 -25.12
C GLU A 95 -4.17 -12.49 -24.77
N ARG A 96 -3.79 -11.51 -23.94
CA ARG A 96 -2.42 -11.37 -23.44
C ARG A 96 -1.99 -12.57 -22.60
N LEU A 97 -2.87 -13.10 -21.75
CA LEU A 97 -2.59 -14.30 -20.94
C LEU A 97 -2.43 -15.55 -21.82
N ALA A 98 -3.25 -15.70 -22.86
CA ALA A 98 -3.10 -16.81 -23.81
C ALA A 98 -1.76 -16.75 -24.55
N ASN A 99 -1.33 -15.56 -24.97
CA ASN A 99 -0.02 -15.35 -25.61
C ASN A 99 1.12 -15.64 -24.63
N LEU A 100 1.03 -15.13 -23.40
CA LEU A 100 2.00 -15.36 -22.32
C LEU A 100 2.16 -16.86 -22.02
N ALA A 101 1.04 -17.58 -21.88
CA ALA A 101 1.05 -19.03 -21.66
C ALA A 101 1.73 -19.78 -22.82
N GLY A 102 1.54 -19.32 -24.06
CA GLY A 102 2.24 -19.84 -25.24
C GLY A 102 3.76 -19.67 -25.16
N VAL A 103 4.23 -18.48 -24.78
CA VAL A 103 5.68 -18.19 -24.61
C VAL A 103 6.26 -18.98 -23.43
N GLU A 104 5.55 -19.04 -22.30
CA GLU A 104 6.01 -19.76 -21.12
C GLU A 104 6.10 -21.26 -21.33
N SER A 105 5.15 -21.86 -22.06
CA SER A 105 5.16 -23.31 -22.37
C SER A 105 6.38 -23.76 -23.18
N GLN A 106 7.05 -22.85 -23.89
CA GLN A 106 8.27 -23.14 -24.64
C GLN A 106 9.51 -23.27 -23.75
N TRP A 107 9.46 -22.71 -22.53
CA TRP A 107 10.61 -22.64 -21.62
C TRP A 107 10.39 -23.37 -20.28
N LEU A 108 9.16 -23.37 -19.75
CA LEU A 108 8.78 -24.11 -18.54
C LEU A 108 8.30 -25.51 -18.92
N SER A 109 9.11 -26.51 -18.58
CA SER A 109 8.69 -27.92 -18.67
C SER A 109 7.66 -28.29 -17.60
N GLU A 110 7.73 -27.65 -16.43
CA GLU A 110 6.82 -27.85 -15.30
C GLU A 110 6.70 -26.56 -14.46
N GLY A 111 5.48 -26.26 -14.00
CA GLY A 111 5.16 -25.09 -13.18
C GLY A 111 4.73 -23.86 -13.98
N GLU A 112 4.13 -22.90 -13.29
CA GLU A 112 3.65 -21.63 -13.84
C GLU A 112 4.60 -20.48 -13.43
N SER A 113 4.72 -19.45 -14.27
CA SER A 113 5.45 -18.24 -13.86
C SER A 113 4.62 -17.41 -12.89
N LEU A 114 5.29 -16.62 -12.04
CA LEU A 114 4.59 -15.67 -11.17
C LEU A 114 3.77 -14.65 -11.98
N THR A 115 4.20 -14.31 -13.19
CA THR A 115 3.53 -13.34 -14.06
C THR A 115 2.22 -13.88 -14.60
N LEU A 116 2.19 -15.13 -15.09
CA LEU A 116 0.96 -15.76 -15.57
C LEU A 116 -0.03 -15.98 -14.43
N LEU A 117 0.48 -16.38 -13.27
CA LEU A 117 -0.30 -16.53 -12.05
C LEU A 117 -1.00 -15.23 -11.64
N GLN A 118 -0.26 -14.12 -11.56
CA GLN A 118 -0.80 -12.80 -11.24
C GLN A 118 -1.80 -12.32 -12.29
N GLY A 119 -1.53 -12.61 -13.57
CA GLY A 119 -2.41 -12.30 -14.67
C GLY A 119 -3.77 -13.01 -14.58
N ARG A 120 -3.76 -14.32 -14.31
CA ARG A 120 -5.00 -15.11 -14.09
C ARG A 120 -5.76 -14.67 -12.86
N TYR A 121 -5.06 -14.27 -11.79
CA TYR A 121 -5.71 -13.72 -10.62
C TYR A 121 -6.41 -12.39 -10.93
N ALA A 122 -5.74 -11.51 -11.68
CA ALA A 122 -6.33 -10.25 -12.13
C ALA A 122 -7.55 -10.46 -13.03
N GLU A 123 -7.52 -11.47 -13.91
CA GLU A 123 -8.68 -11.85 -14.71
C GLU A 123 -9.83 -12.35 -13.82
N ALA A 124 -9.55 -13.21 -12.83
CA ALA A 124 -10.56 -13.68 -11.88
C ALA A 124 -11.18 -12.53 -11.07
N LEU A 125 -10.37 -11.56 -10.64
CA LEU A 125 -10.85 -10.35 -9.96
C LEU A 125 -11.71 -9.46 -10.87
N ALA A 126 -11.34 -9.33 -12.15
CA ALA A 126 -12.13 -8.58 -13.12
C ALA A 126 -13.49 -9.26 -13.39
N GLN A 127 -13.49 -10.59 -13.50
CA GLN A 127 -14.72 -11.37 -13.63
C GLN A 127 -15.60 -11.22 -12.40
N LEU A 128 -15.02 -11.34 -11.20
CA LEU A 128 -15.73 -11.13 -9.94
C LEU A 128 -16.34 -9.72 -9.85
N ALA A 129 -15.64 -8.69 -10.29
CA ALA A 129 -16.14 -7.32 -10.31
C ALA A 129 -17.34 -7.17 -11.26
N SER A 130 -17.27 -7.81 -12.44
CA SER A 130 -18.36 -7.82 -13.42
C SER A 130 -19.59 -8.55 -12.88
N ASP A 131 -19.41 -9.76 -12.33
CA ASP A 131 -20.50 -10.58 -11.78
C ASP A 131 -21.09 -9.93 -10.52
N GLY A 132 -20.27 -9.20 -9.78
CA GLY A 132 -20.64 -8.52 -8.56
C GLY A 132 -21.44 -7.23 -8.73
N GLU A 133 -21.64 -6.70 -9.94
CA GLU A 133 -22.33 -5.41 -10.14
C GLU A 133 -23.74 -5.39 -9.49
N GLN A 134 -24.44 -6.54 -9.52
CA GLN A 134 -25.81 -6.70 -8.99
C GLN A 134 -25.88 -7.22 -7.55
N LEU A 135 -24.76 -7.67 -7.00
CA LEU A 135 -24.69 -8.26 -5.66
C LEU A 135 -24.72 -7.18 -4.58
N THR A 136 -25.20 -7.55 -3.38
CA THR A 136 -25.03 -6.72 -2.18
C THR A 136 -23.56 -6.68 -1.76
N LEU A 137 -23.17 -5.69 -0.95
CA LEU A 137 -21.80 -5.58 -0.44
C LEU A 137 -21.36 -6.86 0.31
N ALA A 138 -22.24 -7.44 1.12
CA ALA A 138 -21.95 -8.67 1.87
C ALA A 138 -21.68 -9.86 0.94
N GLU A 139 -22.48 -10.00 -0.13
CA GLU A 139 -22.29 -11.07 -1.12
C GLU A 139 -21.00 -10.87 -1.93
N ARG A 140 -20.70 -9.63 -2.32
CA ARG A 140 -19.42 -9.28 -2.97
C ARG A 140 -18.23 -9.63 -2.09
N LEU A 141 -18.29 -9.30 -0.80
CA LEU A 141 -17.23 -9.61 0.16
C LEU A 141 -17.07 -11.11 0.38
N ALA A 142 -18.17 -11.86 0.49
CA ALA A 142 -18.14 -13.30 0.61
C ALA A 142 -17.51 -13.95 -0.64
N ALA A 143 -17.87 -13.48 -1.83
CA ALA A 143 -17.32 -13.98 -3.08
C ALA A 143 -15.83 -13.67 -3.25
N LEU A 144 -15.39 -12.45 -2.90
CA LEU A 144 -13.97 -12.09 -2.89
C LEU A 144 -13.17 -12.91 -1.87
N THR A 145 -13.69 -13.07 -0.66
CA THR A 145 -13.03 -13.86 0.40
C THR A 145 -12.86 -15.30 -0.05
N ARG A 146 -13.91 -15.89 -0.63
CA ARG A 146 -13.86 -17.24 -1.19
C ARG A 146 -12.81 -17.38 -2.28
N LEU A 147 -12.76 -16.45 -3.24
CA LEU A 147 -11.73 -16.46 -4.28
C LEU A 147 -10.33 -16.40 -3.68
N GLN A 148 -10.09 -15.49 -2.73
CA GLN A 148 -8.80 -15.34 -2.06
C GLN A 148 -8.39 -16.58 -1.27
N ASP A 149 -9.34 -17.25 -0.60
CA ASP A 149 -9.08 -18.49 0.14
C ASP A 149 -8.78 -19.66 -0.80
N GLU A 150 -9.52 -19.78 -1.91
CA GLU A 150 -9.26 -20.79 -2.96
C GLU A 150 -7.86 -20.62 -3.55
N TRP A 151 -7.42 -19.38 -3.81
CA TRP A 151 -6.08 -19.09 -4.31
C TRP A 151 -4.99 -19.30 -3.25
N ALA A 152 -5.22 -18.88 -2.00
CA ALA A 152 -4.27 -19.12 -0.90
C ALA A 152 -4.06 -20.62 -0.63
N ALA A 153 -5.10 -21.45 -0.80
CA ALA A 153 -5.01 -22.89 -0.68
C ALA A 153 -4.24 -23.54 -1.85
N GLN A 154 -4.38 -23.00 -3.06
CA GLN A 154 -3.66 -23.47 -4.25
C GLN A 154 -2.18 -23.07 -4.25
N TYR A 155 -1.85 -21.89 -3.70
CA TYR A 155 -0.50 -21.31 -3.69
C TYR A 155 -0.07 -20.96 -2.26
N PRO A 156 0.16 -21.97 -1.39
CA PRO A 156 0.44 -21.75 0.03
C PRO A 156 1.77 -21.04 0.29
N ASP A 157 2.72 -21.13 -0.63
CA ASP A 157 4.02 -20.46 -0.58
C ASP A 157 3.92 -18.95 -0.86
N LEU A 158 2.86 -18.51 -1.54
CA LEU A 158 2.57 -17.09 -1.82
C LEU A 158 1.52 -16.49 -0.88
N ALA A 159 0.81 -17.34 -0.12
CA ALA A 159 -0.32 -16.93 0.70
C ALA A 159 0.02 -15.87 1.76
N ALA A 160 1.18 -15.99 2.40
CA ALA A 160 1.62 -15.04 3.41
C ALA A 160 1.86 -13.63 2.85
N ASP A 161 2.31 -13.53 1.59
CA ASP A 161 2.69 -12.26 0.99
C ASP A 161 1.54 -11.63 0.21
N LEU A 162 0.80 -12.44 -0.57
CA LEU A 162 -0.24 -11.94 -1.49
C LEU A 162 -1.65 -11.94 -0.89
N PHE A 163 -1.88 -12.75 0.14
CA PHE A 163 -3.20 -12.95 0.74
C PHE A 163 -3.21 -12.69 2.25
N ASN A 164 -2.25 -11.89 2.77
CA ASN A 164 -2.35 -11.35 4.12
C ASN A 164 -3.49 -10.32 4.26
N PRO A 165 -3.94 -10.02 5.50
CA PRO A 165 -5.05 -9.09 5.76
C PRO A 165 -4.95 -7.75 5.02
N ASP A 166 -3.76 -7.16 5.00
CA ASP A 166 -3.51 -5.86 4.39
C ASP A 166 -3.62 -5.92 2.85
N ALA A 167 -3.05 -6.96 2.23
CA ALA A 167 -3.16 -7.21 0.80
C ALA A 167 -4.60 -7.48 0.36
N ARG A 168 -5.36 -8.27 1.14
CA ARG A 168 -6.77 -8.55 0.86
C ARG A 168 -7.63 -7.28 0.94
N LEU A 169 -7.39 -6.43 1.95
CA LEU A 169 -8.03 -5.13 2.06
C LEU A 169 -7.69 -4.24 0.86
N GLN A 170 -6.42 -4.17 0.47
CA GLN A 170 -5.99 -3.36 -0.68
C GLN A 170 -6.68 -3.81 -1.97
N GLN A 171 -6.80 -5.12 -2.20
CA GLN A 171 -7.50 -5.66 -3.37
C GLN A 171 -8.99 -5.28 -3.36
N ALA A 172 -9.67 -5.39 -2.22
CA ALA A 172 -11.08 -4.98 -2.10
C ALA A 172 -11.29 -3.48 -2.41
N ARG A 173 -10.39 -2.63 -1.91
CA ARG A 173 -10.40 -1.18 -2.16
C ARG A 173 -10.14 -0.84 -3.63
N GLN A 174 -9.33 -1.63 -4.33
CA GLN A 174 -9.12 -1.44 -5.77
C GLN A 174 -10.35 -1.81 -6.60
N LEU A 175 -11.12 -2.80 -6.16
CA LEU A 175 -12.32 -3.25 -6.87
C LEU A 175 -13.51 -2.31 -6.69
N TRP A 176 -13.74 -1.82 -5.47
CA TRP A 176 -14.97 -1.09 -5.14
C TRP A 176 -14.75 0.32 -4.59
N GLY A 177 -13.50 0.75 -4.44
CA GLY A 177 -13.15 2.06 -3.90
C GLY A 177 -13.22 2.14 -2.37
N ASP A 178 -13.24 3.36 -1.86
CA ASP A 178 -13.18 3.69 -0.43
C ASP A 178 -14.53 4.08 0.18
N GLU A 179 -15.63 4.02 -0.58
CA GLU A 179 -16.98 4.41 -0.11
C GLU A 179 -17.41 3.58 1.11
N GLU A 180 -17.08 2.28 1.11
CA GLU A 180 -17.45 1.31 2.14
C GLU A 180 -16.25 0.95 3.05
N LEU A 181 -15.27 1.86 3.19
CA LEU A 181 -13.99 1.59 3.86
C LEU A 181 -14.16 1.01 5.28
N GLU A 182 -15.15 1.48 6.05
CA GLU A 182 -15.43 0.95 7.39
C GLU A 182 -15.74 -0.55 7.37
N THR A 183 -16.64 -0.96 6.46
CA THR A 183 -17.02 -2.35 6.29
C THR A 183 -15.83 -3.18 5.81
N LEU A 184 -15.08 -2.69 4.82
CA LEU A 184 -13.90 -3.38 4.28
C LEU A 184 -12.82 -3.60 5.34
N VAL A 185 -12.50 -2.54 6.10
CA VAL A 185 -11.45 -2.56 7.12
C VAL A 185 -11.82 -3.51 8.25
N ARG A 186 -13.07 -3.51 8.72
CA ARG A 186 -13.55 -4.44 9.75
C ARG A 186 -13.63 -5.88 9.28
N HIS A 187 -13.85 -6.11 7.99
CA HIS A 187 -13.92 -7.45 7.41
C HIS A 187 -12.53 -8.09 7.29
N PHE A 188 -11.54 -7.35 6.80
CA PHE A 188 -10.22 -7.90 6.50
C PHE A 188 -9.19 -7.75 7.63
N LEU A 189 -9.24 -6.67 8.42
CA LEU A 189 -8.22 -6.41 9.44
C LEU A 189 -8.63 -6.89 10.84
N PRO A 190 -7.67 -7.28 11.69
CA PRO A 190 -7.90 -7.47 13.11
C PRO A 190 -8.44 -6.20 13.78
N ALA A 191 -9.31 -6.33 14.79
CA ALA A 191 -10.04 -5.22 15.41
C ALA A 191 -9.16 -4.01 15.79
N GLY A 192 -8.04 -4.21 16.47
CA GLY A 192 -7.16 -3.11 16.87
C GLY A 192 -6.51 -2.37 15.69
N ARG A 193 -6.20 -3.08 14.59
CA ARG A 193 -5.71 -2.44 13.36
C ARG A 193 -6.85 -1.75 12.62
N ALA A 194 -8.04 -2.36 12.59
CA ALA A 194 -9.21 -1.79 11.97
C ALA A 194 -9.55 -0.41 12.58
N GLU A 195 -9.57 -0.32 13.91
CA GLU A 195 -9.81 0.94 14.63
C GLU A 195 -8.75 2.00 14.32
N ALA A 196 -7.47 1.62 14.33
CA ALA A 196 -6.38 2.54 14.00
C ALA A 196 -6.47 3.08 12.55
N SER A 197 -6.80 2.21 11.59
CA SER A 197 -6.99 2.60 10.19
C SER A 197 -8.18 3.56 10.02
N LEU A 198 -9.29 3.31 10.71
CA LEU A 198 -10.46 4.19 10.67
C LEU A 198 -10.22 5.53 11.35
N ALA A 199 -9.52 5.54 12.49
CA ALA A 199 -9.13 6.77 13.16
C ALA A 199 -8.23 7.64 12.27
N PHE A 200 -7.26 7.02 11.59
CA PHE A 200 -6.40 7.71 10.63
C PHE A 200 -7.19 8.27 9.43
N ALA A 201 -8.11 7.49 8.85
CA ALA A 201 -8.96 7.94 7.75
C ALA A 201 -9.85 9.12 8.19
N GLY A 202 -10.44 9.05 9.39
CA GLY A 202 -11.24 10.12 9.98
C GLY A 202 -10.43 11.41 10.18
N ALA A 203 -9.22 11.32 10.75
CA ALA A 203 -8.35 12.48 10.92
C ALA A 203 -7.96 13.13 9.58
N ARG A 204 -7.70 12.32 8.55
CA ARG A 204 -7.41 12.81 7.19
C ARG A 204 -8.62 13.52 6.58
N GLN A 205 -9.82 12.96 6.74
CA GLN A 205 -11.04 13.58 6.25
C GLN A 205 -11.29 14.93 6.93
N GLN A 206 -11.14 14.99 8.26
CA GLN A 206 -11.25 16.24 9.01
C GLN A 206 -10.28 17.32 8.50
N GLN A 207 -9.04 16.94 8.18
CA GLN A 207 -8.05 17.86 7.61
C GLN A 207 -8.48 18.38 6.23
N LEU A 208 -9.03 17.51 5.37
CA LEU A 208 -9.52 17.91 4.05
C LEU A 208 -10.73 18.84 4.17
N ASP A 209 -11.66 18.54 5.07
CA ASP A 209 -12.85 19.35 5.32
C ASP A 209 -12.46 20.72 5.89
N GLN A 210 -11.49 20.77 6.80
CA GLN A 210 -10.93 22.02 7.31
C GLN A 210 -10.31 22.86 6.18
N ARG A 211 -9.49 22.24 5.32
CA ARG A 211 -8.88 22.93 4.18
C ARG A 211 -9.94 23.44 3.20
N SER A 212 -10.99 22.65 2.93
CA SER A 212 -12.09 23.05 2.06
C SER A 212 -12.84 24.26 2.62
N ARG A 213 -13.21 24.22 3.92
CA ARG A 213 -13.85 25.34 4.62
C ARG A 213 -12.98 26.60 4.60
N TYR A 214 -11.68 26.46 4.86
CA TYR A 214 -10.73 27.56 4.77
C TYR A 214 -10.71 28.20 3.37
N GLN A 215 -10.65 27.38 2.31
CA GLN A 215 -10.61 27.86 0.94
C GLN A 215 -11.89 28.61 0.54
N LEU A 216 -13.06 28.09 0.94
CA LEU A 216 -14.34 28.73 0.66
C LEU A 216 -14.45 30.10 1.35
N GLN A 217 -14.14 30.15 2.65
CA GLN A 217 -14.20 31.40 3.41
C GLN A 217 -13.16 32.43 2.94
N LEU A 218 -11.96 31.97 2.56
CA LEU A 218 -10.94 32.84 1.99
C LEU A 218 -11.41 33.45 0.67
N ALA A 219 -11.98 32.64 -0.22
CA ALA A 219 -12.48 33.13 -1.52
C ALA A 219 -13.62 34.15 -1.33
N GLU A 220 -14.54 33.89 -0.40
CA GLU A 220 -15.62 34.82 -0.06
C GLU A 220 -15.08 36.14 0.49
N LEU A 221 -14.11 36.09 1.40
CA LEU A 221 -13.47 37.27 1.97
C LEU A 221 -12.72 38.08 0.91
N GLU A 222 -11.99 37.42 0.00
CA GLU A 222 -11.32 38.10 -1.10
C GLU A 222 -12.31 38.77 -2.06
N GLN A 223 -13.47 38.16 -2.30
CA GLN A 223 -14.53 38.77 -3.12
C GLN A 223 -15.13 40.01 -2.44
N GLN A 224 -15.38 39.94 -1.13
CA GLN A 224 -15.86 41.08 -0.35
C GLN A 224 -14.84 42.23 -0.35
N LEU A 225 -13.56 41.91 -0.18
CA LEU A 225 -12.49 42.88 -0.26
C LEU A 225 -12.44 43.52 -1.65
N ALA A 226 -12.43 42.73 -2.73
CA ALA A 226 -12.44 43.27 -4.09
C ALA A 226 -13.62 44.21 -4.36
N ALA A 227 -14.82 43.91 -3.82
CA ALA A 227 -15.99 44.78 -3.93
C ALA A 227 -15.85 46.10 -3.12
N SER A 228 -15.06 46.09 -2.05
CA SER A 228 -14.86 47.24 -1.15
C SER A 228 -13.72 48.19 -1.53
N GLN A 229 -12.91 47.87 -2.56
CA GLN A 229 -11.74 48.66 -2.97
C GLN A 229 -12.08 50.12 -3.29
N GLY A 230 -13.21 50.37 -3.98
CA GLY A 230 -13.72 51.72 -4.26
C GLY A 230 -12.68 52.66 -4.91
N ALA A 231 -12.69 53.94 -4.52
CA ALA A 231 -11.72 54.96 -4.96
C ALA A 231 -10.53 55.12 -3.99
N THR A 232 -10.26 54.10 -3.18
CA THR A 232 -9.20 54.13 -2.15
C THR A 232 -7.82 54.11 -2.81
N GLU A 233 -6.88 54.86 -2.27
CA GLU A 233 -5.49 54.87 -2.74
C GLU A 233 -4.87 53.45 -2.63
N ASP A 234 -4.28 52.96 -3.73
CA ASP A 234 -3.87 51.55 -3.88
C ASP A 234 -2.97 51.05 -2.73
N ALA A 235 -2.05 51.89 -2.24
CA ALA A 235 -1.14 51.52 -1.15
C ALA A 235 -1.88 51.28 0.18
N ARG A 236 -2.86 52.13 0.50
CA ARG A 236 -3.67 51.99 1.73
C ARG A 236 -4.62 50.80 1.62
N TRP A 237 -5.14 50.57 0.42
CA TRP A 237 -5.99 49.42 0.12
C TRP A 237 -5.25 48.09 0.29
N GLN A 238 -4.02 47.96 -0.25
CA GLN A 238 -3.23 46.73 -0.08
C GLN A 238 -2.89 46.46 1.39
N GLN A 239 -2.52 47.50 2.16
CA GLN A 239 -2.25 47.36 3.59
C GLN A 239 -3.48 46.85 4.36
N HIS A 240 -4.67 47.41 4.08
CA HIS A 240 -5.91 46.96 4.69
C HIS A 240 -6.26 45.51 4.31
N ARG A 241 -6.10 45.15 3.03
CA ARG A 241 -6.32 43.77 2.55
C ARG A 241 -5.43 42.77 3.28
N GLU A 242 -4.14 43.07 3.43
CA GLU A 242 -3.21 42.18 4.14
C GLU A 242 -3.54 42.03 5.62
N GLU A 243 -3.96 43.12 6.27
CA GLU A 243 -4.37 43.11 7.68
C GLU A 243 -5.61 42.23 7.90
N VAL A 244 -6.65 42.40 7.07
CA VAL A 244 -7.89 41.61 7.13
C VAL A 244 -7.60 40.13 6.84
N LEU A 245 -6.84 39.81 5.80
CA LEU A 245 -6.46 38.43 5.48
C LEU A 245 -5.54 37.81 6.55
N GLY A 246 -4.71 38.60 7.20
CA GLY A 246 -3.87 38.18 8.32
C GLY A 246 -4.69 37.86 9.56
N GLN A 247 -5.69 38.68 9.89
CA GLN A 247 -6.60 38.45 11.00
C GLN A 247 -7.48 37.23 10.78
N PHE A 248 -8.08 37.10 9.59
CA PHE A 248 -8.86 35.93 9.21
C PHE A 248 -8.08 34.61 9.42
N ARG A 249 -6.83 34.53 8.94
CA ARG A 249 -5.99 33.34 9.12
C ARG A 249 -5.77 32.99 10.58
N ARG A 250 -5.46 33.98 11.42
CA ARG A 250 -5.26 33.75 12.87
C ARG A 250 -6.54 33.26 13.53
N ASP A 251 -7.65 33.91 13.25
CA ASP A 251 -8.95 33.59 13.87
C ASP A 251 -9.44 32.21 13.44
N PHE A 252 -9.31 31.86 12.15
CA PHE A 252 -9.69 30.54 11.62
C PHE A 252 -8.93 29.40 12.32
N PHE A 253 -7.60 29.49 12.39
CA PHE A 253 -6.80 28.43 13.01
C PHE A 253 -6.89 28.43 14.55
N ALA A 254 -7.17 29.56 15.19
CA ALA A 254 -7.41 29.61 16.63
C ALA A 254 -8.72 28.90 17.03
N GLN A 255 -9.78 29.08 16.23
CA GLN A 255 -11.07 28.42 16.44
C GLN A 255 -10.95 26.90 16.25
N GLU A 256 -10.24 26.46 15.21
CA GLU A 256 -10.06 25.02 14.93
C GLU A 256 -9.12 24.32 15.93
N GLN A 257 -8.25 25.06 16.64
CA GLN A 257 -7.38 24.54 17.70
C GLN A 257 -8.04 24.61 19.10
N GLY A 258 -9.31 25.03 19.19
CA GLY A 258 -10.03 25.11 20.46
C GLY A 258 -9.50 26.16 21.44
N ARG A 259 -8.74 27.16 20.97
CA ARG A 259 -8.33 28.28 21.84
C ARG A 259 -9.48 29.29 21.94
N PRO A 260 -9.99 29.60 23.14
CA PRO A 260 -10.99 30.63 23.31
C PRO A 260 -10.42 31.99 22.89
N ARG A 261 -11.26 32.78 22.22
CA ARG A 261 -10.96 34.16 21.81
C ARG A 261 -10.71 34.99 23.07
N THR A 262 -9.48 35.41 23.30
CA THR A 262 -9.21 36.49 24.25
C THR A 262 -9.44 37.80 23.51
N ASP A 263 -10.61 38.38 23.78
CA ASP A 263 -10.96 39.77 23.45
C ASP A 263 -10.01 40.76 24.13
#